data_AF-A0A5J6I1W3-F1
#
_entry.id   AF-A0A5J6I1W3-F1
#
_cell.length_a   1.000
_cell.length_b   1.000
_cell.length_c   1.000
_cell.angle_alpha   90.00
_cell.angle_beta   90.00
_cell.angle_gamma   90.00
#
_symmetry.space_group_name_H-M   'P 1'
#
loop_
_entity.id
_entity.type
_entity.pdbx_description
1 polymer ?
#
loop_
_entity_poly.entity_id
_entity_poly.type
_entity_poly.pdbx_seq_one_letter_code
_entity_poly.pdbx_strand_id
1 'polypeptide(L)'
;MAPNIATNTRVSLDELLDFVRPRHHAILLTRRADGGPQGSPLTCGVDDSGRIVVSTYPERAKTRNAKRDPRVSLIVLSDDWNGPWVQIDGTAEVIDPPDSVEPLVEYYRNIAGEHPDWDEYRAAMLKQGKSIIRVTPERWGPVATGGFPARLAEGE
;
A
#
# COMPACT_ATOMS: atom_id res chain seq x y z
N MET A 1 2.94 12.01 -32.31
CA MET A 1 2.84 12.21 -30.85
C MET A 1 4.25 12.11 -30.30
N ALA A 2 4.72 13.06 -29.48
CA ALA A 2 6.09 13.01 -28.94
C ALA A 2 6.26 11.76 -28.04
N PRO A 3 7.44 11.13 -28.01
CA PRO A 3 7.68 9.97 -27.16
C PRO A 3 7.48 10.36 -25.68
N ASN A 4 6.72 9.56 -24.92
CA ASN A 4 6.60 9.74 -23.48
C ASN A 4 7.92 9.33 -22.82
N ILE A 5 8.58 10.27 -22.14
CA ILE A 5 9.87 10.05 -21.48
C ILE A 5 9.63 9.49 -20.08
N ALA A 6 10.28 8.37 -19.77
CA ALA A 6 10.27 7.80 -18.43
C ALA A 6 10.99 8.72 -17.44
N THR A 7 10.40 8.94 -16.27
CA THR A 7 10.98 9.71 -15.17
C THR A 7 11.31 8.80 -14.00
N ASN A 8 12.31 9.19 -13.20
CA ASN A 8 12.68 8.54 -11.95
C ASN A 8 12.97 9.63 -10.91
N THR A 9 11.92 10.12 -10.25
CA THR A 9 12.02 11.22 -9.28
C THR A 9 12.30 10.66 -7.90
N ARG A 10 13.44 11.05 -7.30
CA ARG A 10 13.71 10.75 -5.89
C ARG A 10 12.92 11.70 -5.01
N VAL A 11 12.32 11.16 -3.95
CA VAL A 11 11.44 11.90 -3.05
C VAL A 11 11.82 11.62 -1.60
N SER A 12 11.58 12.60 -0.73
CA SER A 12 11.60 12.45 0.73
C SER A 12 10.45 11.56 1.23
N LEU A 13 10.43 11.26 2.53
CA LEU A 13 9.32 10.49 3.12
C LEU A 13 8.00 11.26 3.01
N ASP A 14 7.99 12.55 3.32
CA ASP A 14 6.76 13.35 3.28
C ASP A 14 6.19 13.41 1.86
N GLU A 15 7.04 13.66 0.86
CA GLU A 15 6.66 13.63 -0.56
C GLU A 15 6.20 12.24 -1.03
N LEU A 16 6.80 11.15 -0.49
CA LEU A 16 6.31 9.79 -0.73
C LEU A 16 4.90 9.60 -0.18
N LEU A 17 4.65 10.03 1.06
CA LEU A 17 3.36 9.87 1.70
C LEU A 17 2.29 10.71 0.97
N ASP A 18 2.63 11.93 0.54
CA ASP A 18 1.76 12.77 -0.29
C ASP A 18 1.44 12.11 -1.63
N PHE A 19 2.41 11.41 -2.23
CA PHE A 19 2.19 10.61 -3.43
C PHE A 19 1.25 9.42 -3.18
N VAL A 20 1.41 8.71 -2.06
CA VAL A 20 0.63 7.48 -1.78
C VAL A 20 -0.79 7.79 -1.29
N ARG A 21 -1.00 8.84 -0.49
CA ARG A 21 -2.30 9.19 0.11
C ARG A 21 -3.49 9.14 -0.87
N PRO A 22 -3.44 9.76 -2.06
CA PRO A 22 -4.56 9.72 -3.01
C PRO A 22 -4.62 8.45 -3.87
N ARG A 23 -3.71 7.48 -3.67
CA ARG A 23 -3.59 6.27 -4.51
C ARG A 23 -3.96 5.04 -3.71
N HIS A 24 -5.00 4.35 -4.18
CA HIS A 24 -5.58 3.24 -3.45
C HIS A 24 -5.28 1.87 -4.08
N HIS A 25 -4.54 1.79 -5.17
CA HIS A 25 -4.17 0.51 -5.79
C HIS A 25 -2.76 0.11 -5.41
N ALA A 26 -2.60 -1.06 -4.79
CA ALA A 26 -1.28 -1.61 -4.50
C ALA A 26 -1.17 -3.12 -4.71
N ILE A 27 0.06 -3.58 -4.93
CA ILE A 27 0.45 -4.98 -4.86
C ILE A 27 1.33 -5.16 -3.63
N LEU A 28 0.84 -5.89 -2.62
CA LEU A 28 1.64 -6.28 -1.45
C LEU A 28 2.39 -7.58 -1.75
N LEU A 29 3.71 -7.53 -1.63
CA LEU A 29 4.63 -8.65 -1.72
C LEU A 29 4.98 -9.11 -0.29
N THR A 30 4.63 -10.35 0.02
CA THR A 30 5.00 -11.04 1.26
C THR A 30 5.86 -12.25 0.94
N ARG A 31 6.56 -12.82 1.93
CA ARG A 31 7.39 -14.02 1.72
C ARG A 31 6.62 -15.28 2.08
N ARG A 32 6.60 -16.28 1.20
CA ARG A 32 6.09 -17.64 1.48
C ARG A 32 7.00 -18.36 2.48
N ALA A 33 6.58 -19.54 2.95
CA ALA A 33 7.34 -20.32 3.92
C ALA A 33 8.70 -20.81 3.37
N ASP A 34 8.78 -21.01 2.05
CA ASP A 34 10.01 -21.32 1.30
C ASP A 34 10.86 -20.09 0.96
N GLY A 35 10.46 -18.89 1.43
CA GLY A 35 11.13 -17.62 1.15
C GLY A 35 10.74 -16.95 -0.17
N GLY A 36 10.00 -17.63 -1.06
CA GLY A 36 9.60 -17.08 -2.36
C GLY A 36 8.56 -15.96 -2.24
N PRO A 37 8.50 -14.99 -3.18
CA PRO A 37 7.59 -13.84 -3.08
C PRO A 37 6.14 -14.20 -3.46
N GLN A 38 5.17 -13.80 -2.63
CA GLN A 38 3.73 -13.87 -2.91
C GLN A 38 3.18 -12.46 -3.03
N GLY A 39 2.69 -12.10 -4.23
CA GLY A 39 2.04 -10.81 -4.50
C GLY A 39 0.52 -10.87 -4.40
N SER A 40 -0.10 -9.83 -3.86
CA SER A 40 -1.55 -9.69 -3.82
C SER A 40 -1.99 -8.27 -4.18
N PRO A 41 -2.84 -8.08 -5.21
CA PRO A 41 -3.51 -6.79 -5.42
C PRO A 41 -4.46 -6.51 -4.26
N LEU A 42 -4.57 -5.23 -3.88
CA LEU A 42 -5.38 -4.77 -2.76
C LEU A 42 -5.60 -3.27 -2.79
N THR A 43 -6.53 -2.83 -1.95
CA THR A 43 -6.73 -1.42 -1.60
C THR A 43 -5.80 -1.03 -0.46
N CYS A 44 -5.15 0.13 -0.56
CA CYS A 44 -4.35 0.70 0.52
C CYS A 44 -4.68 2.18 0.79
N GLY A 45 -4.21 2.66 1.94
CA GLY A 45 -4.21 4.08 2.30
C GLY A 45 -2.99 4.39 3.18
N VAL A 46 -2.90 5.64 3.63
CA VAL A 46 -1.89 6.09 4.58
C VAL A 46 -2.59 6.53 5.86
N ASP A 47 -2.14 6.00 6.99
CA ASP A 47 -2.66 6.39 8.30
C ASP A 47 -2.04 7.69 8.83
N ASP A 48 -2.52 8.18 9.96
CA ASP A 48 -2.11 9.46 10.52
C ASP A 48 -0.66 9.40 11.06
N SER A 49 -0.15 8.18 11.28
CA SER A 49 1.24 7.91 11.66
C SER A 49 2.17 7.70 10.47
N GLY A 50 1.68 7.88 9.23
CA GLY A 50 2.48 7.72 8.02
C GLY A 50 2.76 6.26 7.63
N ARG A 51 1.99 5.30 8.15
CA ARG A 51 2.08 3.88 7.75
C ARG A 51 1.14 3.60 6.59
N ILE A 52 1.52 2.68 5.72
CA ILE A 52 0.63 2.19 4.68
C ILE A 52 -0.28 1.10 5.27
N VAL A 53 -1.59 1.28 5.14
CA VAL A 53 -2.60 0.45 5.79
C VAL A 53 -3.45 -0.31 4.80
N VAL A 54 -3.79 -1.55 5.17
CA VAL A 54 -4.53 -2.50 4.32
C VAL A 54 -5.52 -3.28 5.18
N SER A 55 -6.82 -3.16 4.88
CA SER A 55 -7.86 -4.03 5.44
C SER A 55 -7.80 -5.44 4.83
N THR A 56 -7.88 -6.48 5.66
CA THR A 56 -7.82 -7.87 5.19
C THR A 56 -8.52 -8.84 6.16
N TYR A 57 -8.29 -10.14 5.97
CA TYR A 57 -8.78 -11.20 6.85
C TYR A 57 -7.62 -12.07 7.37
N PRO A 58 -7.73 -12.67 8.58
CA PRO A 58 -6.70 -13.50 9.19
C PRO A 58 -6.22 -14.67 8.29
N GLU A 59 -7.11 -15.21 7.47
CA GLU A 59 -6.90 -16.44 6.67
C GLU A 59 -6.25 -16.15 5.32
N ARG A 60 -5.97 -14.89 4.98
CA ARG A 60 -5.30 -14.56 3.72
C ARG A 60 -3.83 -14.95 3.77
N ALA A 61 -3.31 -15.40 2.64
CA ALA A 61 -1.89 -15.78 2.51
C ALA A 61 -0.97 -14.62 2.93
N LYS A 62 -1.25 -13.39 2.48
CA LYS A 62 -0.52 -12.17 2.87
C LYS A 62 -0.49 -11.96 4.39
N THR A 63 -1.61 -12.20 5.08
CA THR A 63 -1.70 -12.08 6.55
C THR A 63 -0.82 -13.10 7.25
N ARG A 64 -0.97 -14.40 6.91
CA ARG A 64 -0.14 -15.45 7.50
C ARG A 64 1.35 -15.25 7.20
N ASN A 65 1.66 -14.80 5.99
CA ASN A 65 3.03 -14.54 5.57
C ASN A 65 3.63 -13.37 6.35
N ALA A 66 2.92 -12.24 6.47
CA ALA A 66 3.39 -11.05 7.19
C ALA A 66 3.56 -11.31 8.70
N LYS A 67 2.70 -12.14 9.31
CA LYS A 67 2.88 -12.57 10.71
C LYS A 67 4.13 -13.43 10.91
N ARG A 68 4.49 -14.24 9.91
CA ARG A 68 5.68 -15.10 9.98
C ARG A 68 6.96 -14.32 9.69
N ASP A 69 6.94 -13.49 8.66
CA ASP A 69 8.06 -12.65 8.23
C ASP A 69 7.52 -11.25 7.91
N PRO A 70 7.78 -10.26 8.78
CA PRO A 70 7.19 -8.94 8.65
C PRO A 70 7.82 -8.12 7.53
N ARG A 71 8.92 -8.57 6.91
CA ARG A 71 9.55 -7.84 5.80
C ARG A 71 8.69 -7.95 4.56
N VAL A 72 8.16 -6.82 4.11
CA VAL A 72 7.27 -6.73 2.95
C VAL A 72 7.74 -5.67 1.98
N SER A 73 7.23 -5.77 0.74
CA SER A 73 7.31 -4.69 -0.24
C SER A 73 5.93 -4.39 -0.77
N LEU A 74 5.66 -3.14 -1.13
CA LEU A 74 4.44 -2.68 -1.78
C LEU A 74 4.80 -1.97 -3.06
N ILE A 75 4.03 -2.24 -4.11
CA ILE A 75 4.04 -1.42 -5.33
C ILE A 75 2.73 -0.64 -5.31
N VAL A 76 2.81 0.68 -5.11
CA VAL A 76 1.66 1.58 -5.19
C VAL A 76 1.54 2.10 -6.61
N LEU A 77 0.36 1.91 -7.20
CA LEU A 77 0.04 2.21 -8.58
C LEU A 77 -0.90 3.42 -8.65
N SER A 78 -0.77 4.23 -9.71
CA SER A 78 -1.81 5.19 -10.08
C SER A 78 -3.01 4.47 -10.71
N ASP A 79 -4.13 5.19 -10.90
CA ASP A 79 -5.34 4.64 -11.53
C ASP A 79 -5.09 4.23 -12.99
N ASP A 80 -4.35 5.06 -13.72
CA ASP A 80 -3.87 4.71 -15.05
C ASP A 80 -2.77 3.65 -14.95
N TRP A 81 -2.90 2.57 -15.72
CA TRP A 81 -1.94 1.46 -15.74
C TRP A 81 -0.49 1.90 -16.01
N ASN A 82 -0.31 2.94 -16.82
CA ASN A 82 1.01 3.52 -17.17
C ASN A 82 1.33 4.80 -16.37
N GLY A 83 0.50 5.14 -15.38
CA GLY A 83 0.73 6.29 -14.53
C GLY A 83 1.93 6.12 -13.60
N PRO A 84 2.32 7.18 -12.88
CA PRO A 84 3.39 7.11 -11.91
C PRO A 84 3.18 6.00 -10.87
N TRP A 85 4.25 5.34 -10.44
CA TRP A 85 4.22 4.31 -9.41
C TRP A 85 5.45 4.39 -8.52
N VAL A 86 5.39 3.73 -7.35
CA VAL A 86 6.54 3.61 -6.44
C VAL A 86 6.55 2.24 -5.78
N GLN A 87 7.74 1.67 -5.62
CA GLN A 87 7.95 0.52 -4.75
C GLN A 87 8.46 0.99 -3.38
N ILE A 88 7.89 0.44 -2.32
CA ILE A 88 8.19 0.74 -0.92
C ILE A 88 8.50 -0.58 -0.22
N ASP A 89 9.65 -0.65 0.44
CA ASP A 89 10.04 -1.74 1.32
C ASP A 89 9.83 -1.29 2.78
N GLY A 90 9.35 -2.20 3.63
CA GLY A 90 9.09 -1.88 5.02
C GLY A 90 8.75 -3.08 5.88
N THR A 91 8.40 -2.78 7.13
CA THR A 91 8.04 -3.77 8.14
C THR A 91 6.53 -3.75 8.38
N ALA A 92 5.90 -4.91 8.21
CA ALA A 92 4.49 -5.13 8.42
C ALA A 92 4.19 -5.55 9.86
N GLU A 93 3.14 -4.98 10.41
CA GLU A 93 2.47 -5.42 11.62
C GLU A 93 1.04 -5.84 11.26
N VAL A 94 0.62 -7.01 11.74
CA VAL A 94 -0.76 -7.47 11.55
C VAL A 94 -1.50 -7.41 12.87
N ILE A 95 -2.64 -6.73 12.87
CA ILE A 95 -3.53 -6.63 14.02
C ILE A 95 -4.82 -7.35 13.66
N ASP A 96 -5.21 -8.29 14.51
CA ASP A 96 -6.45 -9.03 14.37
C ASP A 96 -7.56 -8.41 15.24
N PRO A 97 -8.82 -8.81 15.02
CA PRO A 97 -9.89 -8.49 15.95
C PRO A 97 -9.60 -9.01 17.37
N PRO A 98 -10.06 -8.29 18.42
CA PRO A 98 -10.86 -7.06 18.35
C PRO A 98 -10.02 -5.79 18.14
N ASP A 99 -8.70 -5.85 18.34
CA ASP A 99 -7.82 -4.66 18.37
C ASP A 99 -7.67 -3.98 17.00
N SER A 100 -8.03 -4.66 15.91
CA SER A 100 -8.05 -4.10 14.55
C SER A 100 -9.17 -3.09 14.30
N VAL A 101 -10.20 -3.02 15.15
CA VAL A 101 -11.42 -2.25 14.88
C VAL A 101 -11.16 -0.75 14.78
N GLU A 102 -10.49 -0.13 15.76
CA GLU A 102 -10.19 1.31 15.68
C GLU A 102 -9.21 1.66 14.56
N PRO A 103 -8.12 0.89 14.32
CA PRO A 103 -7.31 1.06 13.11
C PRO A 103 -8.10 0.96 11.80
N LEU A 104 -9.14 0.12 11.72
CA LEU A 104 -9.99 0.01 10.55
C LEU A 104 -10.91 1.23 10.36
N VAL A 105 -11.33 1.88 11.46
CA VAL A 105 -12.05 3.16 11.42
C VAL A 105 -11.15 4.26 10.84
N GLU A 106 -9.91 4.37 11.30
CA GLU A 106 -8.91 5.31 10.75
C GLU A 106 -8.63 5.02 9.26
N TYR A 107 -8.41 3.74 8.91
CA TYR A 107 -8.27 3.30 7.52
C TYR A 107 -9.45 3.76 6.66
N TYR A 108 -10.68 3.62 7.14
CA TYR A 108 -11.86 4.04 6.39
C TYR A 108 -11.86 5.56 6.19
N ARG A 109 -11.62 6.35 7.25
CA ARG A 109 -11.55 7.82 7.15
C ARG A 109 -10.57 8.29 6.10
N ASN A 110 -9.38 7.71 6.11
CA ASN A 110 -8.29 8.15 5.24
C ASN A 110 -8.45 7.75 3.77
N ILE A 111 -9.39 6.85 3.46
CA ILE A 111 -9.59 6.33 2.10
C ILE A 111 -10.96 6.72 1.54
N ALA A 112 -12.00 6.74 2.38
CA ALA A 112 -13.39 6.91 1.97
C ALA A 112 -14.09 8.10 2.65
N GLY A 113 -13.43 8.79 3.59
CA GLY A 113 -14.03 9.88 4.35
C GLY A 113 -14.90 9.40 5.51
N GLU A 114 -15.93 10.15 5.86
CA GLU A 114 -16.76 9.85 7.04
C GLU A 114 -17.80 8.75 6.77
N HIS A 115 -17.96 7.84 7.74
CA HIS A 115 -19.05 6.87 7.74
C HIS A 115 -20.30 7.48 8.42
N PRO A 116 -21.52 7.27 7.89
CA PRO A 116 -22.74 7.81 8.49
C PRO A 116 -23.06 7.24 9.88
N ASP A 117 -22.57 6.02 10.19
CA ASP A 117 -22.74 5.36 11.47
C ASP A 117 -21.47 4.57 11.86
N TRP A 118 -20.64 5.14 12.73
CA TRP A 118 -19.40 4.50 13.13
C TRP A 118 -19.60 3.28 14.03
N ASP A 119 -20.70 3.18 14.77
CA ASP A 119 -20.97 2.06 15.66
C ASP A 119 -21.40 0.82 14.87
N GLU A 120 -22.22 1.01 13.82
CA GLU A 120 -22.53 -0.02 12.84
C GLU A 120 -21.25 -0.53 12.16
N TYR A 121 -20.38 0.38 11.72
CA TYR A 121 -19.12 0.01 11.07
C TYR A 121 -18.24 -0.85 11.99
N ARG A 122 -18.05 -0.43 13.25
CA ARG A 122 -17.28 -1.18 14.25
C ARG A 122 -17.85 -2.57 14.49
N ALA A 123 -19.17 -2.65 14.69
CA ALA A 123 -19.86 -3.93 14.88
C ALA A 123 -19.68 -4.84 13.67
N ALA A 124 -19.72 -4.29 12.45
CA ALA A 124 -19.48 -5.04 11.22
C ALA A 124 -18.04 -5.53 11.12
N MET A 125 -17.02 -4.71 11.41
CA MET A 125 -15.61 -5.12 11.36
C MET A 125 -15.31 -6.25 12.34
N LEU A 126 -15.86 -6.16 13.56
CA LEU A 126 -15.72 -7.18 14.57
C LEU A 126 -16.42 -8.48 14.16
N LYS A 127 -17.68 -8.40 13.71
CA LYS A 127 -18.46 -9.56 13.25
C LYS A 127 -17.82 -10.26 12.05
N GLN A 128 -17.23 -9.49 11.12
CA GLN A 128 -16.55 -10.03 9.95
C GLN A 128 -15.16 -10.59 10.27
N GLY A 129 -14.65 -10.36 11.49
CA GLY A 129 -13.32 -10.82 11.88
C GLY A 129 -12.20 -10.17 11.07
N LYS A 130 -12.33 -8.89 10.67
CA LYS A 130 -11.35 -8.23 9.80
C LYS A 130 -10.06 -7.88 10.52
N SER A 131 -8.93 -8.21 9.92
CA SER A 131 -7.60 -7.75 10.35
C SER A 131 -7.19 -6.49 9.59
N ILE A 132 -6.20 -5.79 10.11
CA ILE A 132 -5.48 -4.75 9.38
C ILE A 132 -4.00 -5.11 9.31
N ILE A 133 -3.37 -4.79 8.19
CA ILE A 133 -1.91 -4.78 8.06
C ILE A 133 -1.48 -3.32 8.03
N ARG A 134 -0.54 -2.95 8.90
CA ARG A 134 0.16 -1.66 8.89
C ARG A 134 1.58 -1.88 8.41
N VAL A 135 2.06 -1.08 7.49
CA VAL A 135 3.42 -1.17 6.98
C VAL A 135 4.13 0.14 7.24
N THR A 136 5.17 0.10 8.06
CA THR A 136 6.06 1.24 8.28
C THR A 136 7.06 1.31 7.13
N PRO A 137 7.06 2.39 6.32
CA PRO A 137 8.03 2.54 5.24
C PRO A 137 9.45 2.67 5.79
N GLU A 138 10.40 1.92 5.22
CA GLU A 138 11.82 1.98 5.61
C GLU A 138 12.71 2.43 4.45
N ARG A 139 12.34 2.04 3.22
CA ARG A 139 13.06 2.37 1.99
C ARG A 139 12.09 2.41 0.82
N TRP A 140 12.35 3.23 -0.18
CA TRP A 140 11.56 3.28 -1.41
C TRP A 140 12.43 3.53 -2.63
N GLY A 141 11.90 3.12 -3.78
CA GLY A 141 12.43 3.50 -5.09
C GLY A 141 12.05 4.94 -5.46
N PRO A 142 12.48 5.42 -6.63
CA PRO A 142 11.95 6.67 -7.16
C PRO A 142 10.45 6.53 -7.47
N VAL A 143 9.73 7.66 -7.48
CA VAL A 143 8.46 7.74 -8.20
C VAL A 143 8.77 7.67 -9.68
N ALA A 144 8.34 6.60 -10.34
CA ALA A 144 8.73 6.27 -11.69
C ALA A 144 7.55 6.32 -12.66
N THR A 145 7.80 6.69 -13.92
CA THR A 145 6.85 6.54 -15.03
C THR A 145 7.39 5.61 -16.10
N GLY A 146 6.51 4.88 -16.78
CA GLY A 146 6.88 4.12 -17.98
C GLY A 146 7.15 5.05 -19.17
N GLY A 147 8.00 4.62 -20.10
CA GLY A 147 8.33 5.40 -21.30
C GLY A 147 9.72 5.13 -21.84
N PHE A 148 10.13 5.94 -22.82
CA PHE A 148 11.49 5.89 -23.35
C PHE A 148 12.48 6.44 -22.32
N PRO A 149 13.66 5.83 -22.16
CA PRO A 149 14.80 6.49 -21.51
C PRO A 149 15.05 7.85 -22.15
N ALA A 150 15.32 8.89 -21.35
CA ALA A 150 15.58 10.25 -21.84
C ALA A 150 16.64 10.28 -22.96
N ARG A 151 17.71 9.48 -22.82
CA ARG A 151 18.79 9.32 -23.82
C ARG A 151 18.34 8.83 -25.22
N LEU A 152 17.11 8.35 -25.38
CA LEU A 152 16.56 7.91 -26.66
C LEU A 152 15.53 8.91 -27.22
N ALA A 153 15.08 9.87 -26.42
CA ALA A 153 14.17 10.93 -26.86
C ALA A 153 14.94 12.16 -27.37
N GLU A 154 16.16 12.36 -26.86
CA GLU A 154 17.17 13.24 -27.43
C GLU A 154 17.83 12.50 -28.61
N GLY A 155 17.21 12.57 -29.79
CA GLY A 155 17.90 12.24 -31.04
C GLY A 155 18.95 13.31 -31.37
N GLU A 156 19.96 12.90 -32.13
CA GLU A 156 21.02 13.73 -32.77
C GLU A 156 20.59 15.15 -33.18
#